data_AF-A0A941SS15-F1
#
_entry.id   AF-A0A941SS15-F1
#
_cell.length_a   1.000
_cell.length_b   1.000
_cell.length_c   1.000
_cell.angle_alpha   90.00
_cell.angle_beta   90.00
_cell.angle_gamma   90.00
#
_symmetry.space_group_name_H-M   'P 1'
#
loop_
_entity.id
_entity.type
_entity.pdbx_description
1 polymer ?
#
loop_
_entity_poly.entity_id
_entity_poly.type
_entity_poly.pdbx_seq_one_letter_code
_entity_poly.pdbx_strand_id
1 'polypeptide(L)'
;MFGDANTILRVLVADHRPYQRRLVADALRAAERVDVGYAETGEQCLVALAYFQPDILIADWDLDGGQGLHLVRRLRSGEAGDAYRKLSFIIVATHHSAGDVERARNAGVDEFVLRPFSTFTLAKRIQELRVRKRDFIESANYVGPCRRRRSDPHYSGPRRRLFDSADRSADAPEVQIRKGLARMYVERIAMLVRDATDNPDGMRDVCLACAQLSALASDMKDRLLISAAASLFGYAKGVGAGAELDGEVVQAHLDAIVQLAELPNAKADLRQTVTQQLNVMVSRKLRQVGKAA
;
A
#
# COMPACT_ATOMS: atom_id res chain seq x y z
N MET A 1 16.48 -17.58 14.72
CA MET A 1 15.82 -18.31 15.83
C MET A 1 14.33 -18.00 15.75
N PHE A 2 13.55 -18.90 15.17
CA PHE A 2 12.08 -18.81 15.16
C PHE A 2 11.60 -19.37 16.50
N GLY A 3 10.86 -18.58 17.27
CA GLY A 3 10.34 -19.02 18.57
C GLY A 3 9.49 -20.27 18.42
N ASP A 4 9.78 -21.27 19.25
CA ASP A 4 9.25 -22.63 19.18
C ASP A 4 7.72 -22.65 19.09
N ALA A 5 7.20 -23.51 18.21
CA ALA A 5 5.77 -23.78 18.06
C ALA A 5 5.12 -24.42 19.32
N ASN A 6 5.85 -24.55 20.42
CA ASN A 6 5.44 -25.22 21.66
C ASN A 6 5.31 -24.27 22.87
N THR A 7 5.60 -22.98 22.73
CA THR A 7 5.45 -22.02 23.84
C THR A 7 4.00 -21.52 23.93
N ILE A 8 3.42 -21.58 25.13
CA ILE A 8 2.06 -21.06 25.40
C ILE A 8 2.11 -19.53 25.31
N LEU A 9 1.27 -18.95 24.44
CA LEU A 9 1.20 -17.51 24.26
C LEU A 9 0.33 -16.88 25.35
N ARG A 10 0.86 -15.88 26.08
CA ARG A 10 0.13 -15.21 27.16
C ARG A 10 -0.58 -13.97 26.63
N VAL A 11 -1.90 -13.98 26.69
CA VAL A 11 -2.74 -12.88 26.16
C VAL A 11 -3.54 -12.25 27.30
N LEU A 12 -3.38 -10.96 27.53
CA LEU A 12 -4.20 -10.21 28.48
C LEU A 12 -5.37 -9.55 27.73
N VAL A 13 -6.60 -9.78 28.17
CA VAL A 13 -7.81 -9.21 27.57
C VAL A 13 -8.43 -8.18 28.51
N ALA A 14 -8.46 -6.92 28.10
CA ALA A 14 -9.02 -5.80 28.84
C ALA A 14 -10.34 -5.31 28.22
N ASP A 15 -11.47 -5.55 28.87
CA ASP A 15 -12.80 -5.14 28.43
C ASP A 15 -13.72 -5.11 29.64
N HIS A 16 -14.56 -4.09 29.80
CA HIS A 16 -15.46 -3.98 30.96
C HIS A 16 -16.60 -5.02 30.94
N ARG A 17 -16.91 -5.61 29.78
CA ARG A 17 -18.02 -6.56 29.61
C ARG A 17 -17.53 -8.01 29.75
N PRO A 18 -17.95 -8.75 30.79
CA PRO A 18 -17.46 -10.10 31.06
C PRO A 18 -17.76 -11.09 29.93
N TYR A 19 -18.94 -10.96 29.31
CA TYR A 19 -19.31 -11.79 28.15
C TYR A 19 -18.37 -11.56 26.96
N GLN A 20 -17.99 -10.31 26.70
CA GLN A 20 -17.10 -9.97 25.59
C GLN A 20 -15.67 -10.45 25.84
N ARG A 21 -15.16 -10.35 27.08
CA ARG A 21 -13.88 -10.95 27.48
C ARG A 21 -13.86 -12.45 27.22
N ARG A 22 -14.94 -13.15 27.58
CA ARG A 22 -15.07 -14.59 27.40
C ARG A 22 -15.12 -14.99 25.92
N LEU A 23 -15.88 -14.26 25.09
CA LEU A 23 -15.90 -14.49 23.65
C LEU A 23 -14.52 -14.33 23.00
N VAL A 24 -13.76 -13.30 23.37
CA VAL A 24 -12.38 -13.13 22.89
C VAL A 24 -11.54 -14.31 23.34
N ALA A 25 -11.60 -14.70 24.61
CA ALA A 25 -10.82 -15.81 25.14
C ALA A 25 -11.14 -17.16 24.46
N ASP A 26 -12.43 -17.44 24.23
CA ASP A 26 -12.86 -18.67 23.55
C ASP A 26 -12.42 -18.67 22.09
N ALA A 27 -12.48 -17.52 21.41
CA ALA A 27 -11.95 -17.37 20.06
C ALA A 27 -10.43 -17.58 19.98
N LEU A 28 -9.68 -17.12 20.99
CA LEU A 28 -8.24 -17.32 21.09
C LEU A 28 -7.88 -18.77 21.35
N ARG A 29 -8.52 -19.41 22.33
CA ARG A 29 -8.29 -20.82 22.69
C ARG A 29 -8.64 -21.78 21.56
N ALA A 30 -9.63 -21.44 20.73
CA ALA A 30 -9.97 -22.22 19.54
C ALA A 30 -8.90 -22.13 18.44
N ALA A 31 -8.09 -21.08 18.42
CA ALA A 31 -7.13 -20.80 17.36
C ALA A 31 -5.68 -21.17 17.71
N GLU A 32 -5.24 -20.90 18.94
CA GLU A 32 -3.86 -21.07 19.38
C GLU A 32 -3.80 -21.62 20.81
N ARG A 33 -2.65 -22.22 21.19
CA ARG A 33 -2.37 -22.61 22.58
C ARG A 33 -2.03 -21.35 23.39
N VAL A 34 -3.06 -20.76 24.00
CA VAL A 34 -2.95 -19.52 24.76
C VAL A 34 -3.26 -19.70 26.25
N ASP A 35 -2.60 -18.91 27.08
CA ASP A 35 -3.02 -18.60 28.44
C ASP A 35 -3.65 -17.20 28.44
N VAL A 36 -4.85 -17.04 29.01
CA VAL A 36 -5.62 -15.81 28.89
C VAL A 36 -5.87 -15.19 30.26
N GLY A 37 -5.26 -14.03 30.49
CA GLY A 37 -5.55 -13.16 31.62
C GLY A 37 -6.69 -12.18 31.29
N TYR A 38 -7.35 -11.66 32.33
CA TYR A 38 -8.45 -10.71 32.17
C TYR A 38 -8.22 -9.46 32.99
N ALA A 39 -8.68 -8.33 32.47
CA ALA A 39 -8.81 -7.07 33.18
C ALA A 39 -10.15 -6.42 32.82
N GLU A 40 -10.80 -5.79 33.81
CA GLU A 40 -12.08 -5.12 33.60
C GLU A 40 -11.92 -3.62 33.31
N THR A 41 -10.83 -3.03 33.81
CA THR A 41 -10.51 -1.61 33.64
C THR A 41 -9.06 -1.44 33.18
N GLY A 42 -8.71 -0.23 32.72
CA GLY A 42 -7.35 0.14 32.37
C GLY A 42 -6.40 0.03 33.56
N GLU A 43 -6.82 0.44 34.76
CA GLU A 43 -5.99 0.33 35.96
C GLU A 43 -5.76 -1.13 36.37
N GLN A 44 -6.79 -1.98 36.32
CA GLN A 44 -6.61 -3.41 36.53
C GLN A 44 -5.70 -4.03 35.47
N CYS A 45 -5.76 -3.54 34.23
CA CYS A 45 -4.88 -3.98 33.16
C CYS A 45 -3.42 -3.65 33.49
N LEU A 46 -3.13 -2.42 33.95
CA LEU A 46 -1.79 -2.01 34.36
C LEU A 46 -1.23 -2.87 35.50
N VAL A 47 -2.05 -3.17 36.51
CA VAL A 47 -1.67 -4.08 37.60
C VAL A 47 -1.40 -5.49 37.05
N ALA A 48 -2.29 -6.00 36.20
CA ALA A 48 -2.15 -7.33 35.60
C ALA A 48 -0.91 -7.46 34.70
N LEU A 49 -0.44 -6.38 34.05
CA LEU A 49 0.79 -6.42 33.26
C LEU A 49 2.02 -6.85 34.07
N ALA A 50 2.11 -6.42 35.33
CA ALA A 50 3.23 -6.75 36.21
C ALA A 50 3.26 -8.24 36.60
N TYR A 51 2.11 -8.81 36.94
CA TYR A 51 2.00 -10.19 37.40
C TYR A 51 1.86 -11.20 36.25
N PHE A 52 1.04 -10.87 35.26
CA PHE A 52 0.72 -11.76 34.15
C PHE A 52 1.73 -11.66 33.00
N GLN A 53 2.56 -10.61 32.91
CA GLN A 53 3.60 -10.46 31.87
C GLN A 53 3.18 -10.98 30.48
N PRO A 54 2.10 -10.42 29.89
CA PRO A 54 1.58 -10.91 28.62
C PRO A 54 2.52 -10.63 27.45
N ASP A 55 2.44 -11.47 26.43
CA ASP A 55 3.06 -11.23 25.12
C ASP A 55 2.23 -10.27 24.25
N ILE A 56 0.90 -10.34 24.43
CA ILE A 56 -0.08 -9.56 23.70
C ILE A 56 -1.13 -9.01 24.66
N LEU A 57 -1.44 -7.72 24.52
CA LEU A 57 -2.58 -7.09 25.17
C LEU A 57 -3.66 -6.81 24.13
N ILE A 58 -4.87 -7.31 24.38
CA ILE A 58 -6.07 -7.02 23.61
C ILE A 58 -6.95 -6.14 24.47
N ALA A 59 -7.20 -4.90 24.06
CA ALA A 59 -8.11 -4.02 24.79
C ALA A 59 -9.31 -3.61 23.94
N ASP A 60 -10.46 -3.48 24.58
CA ASP A 60 -11.64 -2.88 23.98
C ASP A 60 -11.42 -1.37 23.78
N TRP A 61 -11.91 -0.86 22.65
CA TRP A 61 -11.86 0.57 22.34
C TRP A 61 -12.59 1.38 23.42
N ASP A 62 -13.76 0.91 23.85
CA ASP A 62 -14.64 1.57 24.80
C ASP A 62 -14.29 1.24 26.27
N LEU A 63 -13.11 0.66 26.53
CA LEU A 63 -12.61 0.43 27.89
C LEU A 63 -12.64 1.74 28.68
N ASP A 64 -13.23 1.72 29.88
CA ASP A 64 -13.42 2.87 30.75
C ASP A 64 -14.05 4.10 30.05
N GLY A 65 -14.98 3.87 29.12
CA GLY A 65 -15.71 4.93 28.43
C GLY A 65 -14.96 5.55 27.25
N GLY A 66 -14.19 4.75 26.49
CA GLY A 66 -13.46 5.21 25.30
C GLY A 66 -11.97 5.48 25.52
N GLN A 67 -11.45 5.04 26.65
CA GLN A 67 -10.06 5.26 27.07
C GLN A 67 -9.12 4.11 26.66
N GLY A 68 -9.58 3.15 25.85
CA GLY A 68 -8.73 2.07 25.33
C GLY A 68 -7.49 2.60 24.60
N LEU A 69 -7.62 3.67 23.82
CA LEU A 69 -6.47 4.34 23.18
C LEU A 69 -5.59 5.12 24.16
N HIS A 70 -6.14 5.60 25.27
CA HIS A 70 -5.35 6.27 26.32
C HIS A 70 -4.42 5.27 27.00
N LEU A 71 -4.90 4.07 27.31
CA LEU A 71 -4.07 2.98 27.82
C LEU A 71 -2.89 2.68 26.89
N VAL A 72 -3.12 2.62 25.58
CA VAL A 72 -2.03 2.42 24.59
C VAL A 72 -1.01 3.55 24.70
N ARG A 73 -1.45 4.82 24.71
CA ARG A 73 -0.54 5.96 24.79
C ARG A 73 0.30 5.95 26.08
N ARG A 74 -0.30 5.62 27.22
CA ARG A 74 0.39 5.50 28.52
C ARG A 74 1.45 4.39 28.50
N LEU A 75 1.14 3.26 27.85
CA LEU A 75 2.12 2.19 27.66
C LEU A 75 3.25 2.60 26.72
N ARG A 76 2.95 3.27 25.60
CA ARG A 76 3.95 3.73 24.63
C ARG A 76 4.86 4.82 25.20
N SER A 77 4.33 5.75 26.00
CA SER A 77 5.11 6.81 26.65
C SER A 77 6.08 6.30 27.71
N GLY A 78 5.90 5.05 28.17
CA GLY A 78 6.69 4.48 29.27
C GLY A 78 6.17 4.84 30.67
N GLU A 79 5.04 5.54 30.77
CA GLU A 79 4.42 5.89 32.06
C GLU A 79 4.07 4.65 32.89
N ALA A 80 3.70 3.57 32.22
CA ALA A 80 3.41 2.27 32.84
C ALA A 80 4.66 1.38 33.03
N GLY A 81 5.85 1.86 32.67
CA GLY A 81 7.11 1.12 32.69
C GLY A 81 7.69 0.87 31.30
N ASP A 82 9.01 1.07 31.15
CA ASP A 82 9.71 0.98 29.87
C ASP A 82 9.61 -0.40 29.18
N ALA A 83 9.49 -1.46 29.98
CA ALA A 83 9.35 -2.83 29.48
C ALA A 83 8.10 -3.03 28.61
N TYR A 84 7.03 -2.26 28.85
CA TYR A 84 5.75 -2.42 28.15
C TYR A 84 5.62 -1.53 26.92
N ARG A 85 6.57 -0.62 26.67
CA ARG A 85 6.54 0.28 25.51
C ARG A 85 6.47 -0.45 24.19
N LYS A 86 7.06 -1.64 24.11
CA LYS A 86 7.09 -2.49 22.90
C LYS A 86 6.12 -3.68 22.96
N LEU A 87 5.24 -3.73 23.96
CA LEU A 87 4.21 -4.78 24.09
C LEU A 87 3.30 -4.78 22.86
N SER A 88 2.97 -5.96 22.32
CA SER A 88 2.09 -6.05 21.16
C SER A 88 0.65 -5.74 21.56
N PHE A 89 0.01 -4.79 20.88
CA PHE A 89 -1.29 -4.27 21.29
C PHE A 89 -2.34 -4.40 20.18
N ILE A 90 -3.46 -5.07 20.49
CA ILE A 90 -4.63 -5.15 19.61
C ILE A 90 -5.77 -4.34 20.22
N ILE A 91 -6.37 -3.45 19.42
CA ILE A 91 -7.63 -2.81 19.80
C ILE A 91 -8.79 -3.53 19.13
N VAL A 92 -9.81 -3.84 19.93
CA VAL A 92 -11.08 -4.38 19.46
C VAL A 92 -12.15 -3.29 19.55
N ALA A 93 -12.84 -3.01 18.45
CA ALA A 93 -13.85 -1.95 18.38
C ALA A 93 -15.15 -2.44 17.76
N THR A 94 -16.28 -1.79 18.04
CA THR A 94 -17.59 -2.10 17.43
C THR A 94 -17.83 -1.28 16.16
N HIS A 95 -17.27 -0.07 16.10
CA HIS A 95 -17.41 0.84 14.96
C HIS A 95 -16.05 1.23 14.39
N HIS A 96 -16.03 1.55 13.10
CA HIS A 96 -14.87 2.14 12.45
C HIS A 96 -15.31 3.21 11.47
N SER A 97 -14.81 4.41 11.67
CA SER A 97 -14.59 5.38 10.59
C SER A 97 -13.13 5.31 10.14
N ALA A 98 -12.82 5.89 8.97
CA ALA A 98 -11.44 6.08 8.54
C ALA A 98 -10.62 6.86 9.58
N GLY A 99 -11.26 7.83 10.25
CA GLY A 99 -10.67 8.61 11.34
C GLY A 99 -10.35 7.76 12.57
N ASP A 100 -11.19 6.78 12.93
CA ASP A 100 -10.94 5.92 14.09
C ASP A 100 -9.73 5.01 13.90
N VAL A 101 -9.60 4.45 12.70
CA VAL A 101 -8.43 3.65 12.31
C VAL A 101 -7.17 4.51 12.35
N GLU A 102 -7.26 5.76 11.91
CA GLU A 102 -6.14 6.70 11.98
C GLU A 102 -5.80 7.06 13.43
N ARG A 103 -6.79 7.33 14.29
CA ARG A 103 -6.59 7.60 15.72
C ARG A 103 -5.91 6.43 16.43
N ALA A 104 -6.34 5.19 16.17
CA ALA A 104 -5.69 3.98 16.70
C ALA A 104 -4.22 3.89 16.28
N ARG A 105 -3.98 4.07 14.98
CA ARG A 105 -2.63 4.00 14.41
C ARG A 105 -1.71 5.07 15.01
N ASN A 106 -2.24 6.29 15.18
CA ASN A 106 -1.51 7.42 15.76
C ASN A 106 -1.25 7.23 17.26
N ALA A 107 -2.11 6.51 17.97
CA ALA A 107 -1.88 6.12 19.36
C ALA A 107 -0.79 5.05 19.54
N GLY A 108 -0.35 4.38 18.45
CA GLY A 108 0.67 3.34 18.52
C GLY A 108 0.11 1.94 18.70
N VAL A 109 -1.16 1.72 18.32
CA VAL A 109 -1.79 0.39 18.28
C VAL A 109 -1.12 -0.46 17.21
N ASP A 110 -0.89 -1.75 17.51
CA ASP A 110 -0.32 -2.63 16.53
C ASP A 110 -1.35 -3.10 15.51
N GLU A 111 -2.45 -3.68 15.98
CA GLU A 111 -3.53 -4.19 15.14
C GLU A 111 -4.90 -3.72 15.62
N PHE A 112 -5.82 -3.60 14.67
CA PHE A 112 -7.18 -3.15 14.92
C PHE A 112 -8.16 -4.20 14.40
N VAL A 113 -9.09 -4.62 15.24
CA VAL A 113 -10.07 -5.67 14.95
C VAL A 113 -11.47 -5.13 15.21
N LEU A 114 -12.39 -5.42 14.29
CA LEU A 114 -13.79 -5.02 14.41
C LEU A 114 -14.64 -6.18 14.92
N ARG A 115 -15.57 -5.86 15.81
CA ARG A 115 -16.69 -6.73 16.17
C ARG A 115 -17.80 -6.58 15.10
N PRO A 116 -18.49 -7.66 14.73
CA PRO A 116 -18.15 -9.06 15.04
C PRO A 116 -16.91 -9.53 14.25
N PHE A 117 -16.08 -10.37 14.87
CA PHE A 117 -14.92 -11.00 14.22
C PHE A 117 -15.02 -12.52 14.28
N SER A 118 -14.46 -13.20 13.28
CA SER A 118 -14.28 -14.65 13.32
C SER A 118 -13.03 -15.03 14.12
N THR A 119 -12.99 -16.26 14.62
CA THR A 119 -11.79 -16.85 15.26
C THR A 119 -10.57 -16.76 14.34
N PHE A 120 -10.76 -17.06 13.04
CA PHE A 120 -9.73 -16.92 12.01
C PHE A 120 -9.19 -15.49 11.88
N THR A 121 -10.06 -14.47 11.98
CA THR A 121 -9.63 -13.06 11.86
C THR A 121 -8.73 -12.67 13.03
N LEU A 122 -9.11 -13.03 14.25
CA LEU A 122 -8.32 -12.74 15.44
C LEU A 122 -6.99 -13.50 15.44
N ALA A 123 -7.03 -14.79 15.11
CA ALA A 123 -5.85 -15.66 14.99
C ALA A 123 -4.84 -15.10 13.99
N LYS A 124 -5.31 -14.69 12.80
CA LYS A 124 -4.45 -14.10 11.77
C LYS A 124 -3.73 -12.85 12.26
N ARG A 125 -4.39 -12.00 13.05
CA ARG A 125 -3.78 -10.77 13.60
C ARG A 125 -2.69 -11.08 14.62
N ILE A 126 -2.92 -12.06 15.48
CA ILE A 126 -1.92 -12.53 16.43
C ILE A 126 -0.70 -13.13 15.72
N GLN A 127 -0.95 -13.99 14.72
CA GLN A 127 0.13 -14.56 13.91
C GLN A 127 0.94 -13.48 13.19
N GLU A 128 0.27 -12.45 12.64
CA GLU A 128 0.94 -11.29 12.01
C GLU A 128 1.87 -10.57 12.99
N LEU A 129 1.47 -10.38 14.25
CA LEU A 129 2.30 -9.76 15.29
C LEU A 129 3.52 -10.61 15.67
N ARG A 130 3.37 -11.93 15.69
CA ARG A 130 4.45 -12.87 16.01
C ARG A 130 5.48 -12.95 14.89
N VAL A 131 5.02 -13.04 13.65
CA VAL A 131 5.89 -13.27 12.47
C VAL A 131 6.49 -11.97 11.95
N ARG A 132 5.75 -10.86 12.01
CA ARG A 132 6.15 -9.58 11.39
C ARG A 132 6.24 -8.48 12.44
N LYS A 133 7.23 -8.57 13.32
CA LYS A 133 7.58 -7.46 14.20
C LYS A 133 8.01 -6.26 13.36
N ARG A 134 7.26 -5.17 13.46
CA ARG A 134 7.56 -3.91 12.77
C ARG A 134 8.59 -3.12 13.56
N ASP A 135 9.37 -2.31 12.85
CA ASP A 135 10.28 -1.38 13.48
C ASP A 135 9.53 -0.47 14.45
N PHE A 136 10.07 -0.35 15.66
CA PHE A 136 9.53 0.52 16.69
C PHE A 136 10.12 1.92 16.53
N ILE A 137 9.26 2.92 16.39
CA ILE A 137 9.62 4.29 16.06
C ILE A 137 9.37 5.16 17.26
N GLU A 138 10.40 5.94 17.58
CA GLU A 138 10.36 6.93 18.64
C GLU A 138 10.76 8.29 18.07
N SER A 139 9.86 9.25 18.21
CA SER A 139 9.99 10.61 17.72
C SER A 139 9.19 11.54 18.61
N ALA A 140 9.45 12.84 18.55
CA ALA A 140 8.75 13.84 19.36
C ALA A 140 7.21 13.75 19.26
N ASN A 141 6.69 13.36 18.09
CA ASN A 141 5.24 13.34 17.82
C ASN A 141 4.65 11.92 17.70
N TYR A 142 5.45 10.88 17.90
CA TYR A 142 4.98 9.50 17.78
C TYR A 142 5.90 8.50 18.46
N VAL A 143 5.27 7.61 19.23
CA VAL A 143 5.90 6.44 19.80
C VAL A 143 5.05 5.22 19.50
N GLY A 144 5.62 4.24 18.79
CA GLY A 144 4.90 3.03 18.44
C GLY A 144 5.45 2.30 17.21
N PRO A 145 4.79 1.21 16.79
CA PRO A 145 5.20 0.45 15.63
C PRO A 145 5.12 1.29 14.35
N CYS A 146 5.94 0.99 13.34
CA CYS A 146 5.87 1.67 12.06
C CYS A 146 4.43 1.67 11.51
N ARG A 147 3.86 2.88 11.34
CA ARG A 147 2.48 3.11 10.83
C ARG A 147 2.24 2.52 9.43
N ARG A 148 3.31 2.07 8.76
CA ARG A 148 3.31 1.51 7.42
C ARG A 148 3.26 -0.01 7.51
N ARG A 149 2.04 -0.53 7.47
CA ARG A 149 1.81 -1.97 7.58
C ARG A 149 2.21 -2.74 6.33
N ARG A 150 2.15 -2.10 5.15
CA ARG A 150 2.59 -2.67 3.88
C ARG A 150 3.83 -1.91 3.43
N SER A 151 4.97 -2.61 3.36
CA SER A 151 6.00 -2.22 2.42
C SER A 151 5.42 -2.44 1.04
N ASP A 152 5.23 -1.38 0.26
CA ASP A 152 4.98 -1.52 -1.17
C ASP A 152 6.37 -1.62 -1.83
N PRO A 153 6.77 -2.80 -2.33
CA PRO A 153 8.07 -3.00 -2.96
C PRO A 153 8.25 -2.15 -4.22
N HIS A 154 7.16 -1.59 -4.76
CA HIS A 154 7.14 -0.81 -5.98
C HIS A 154 7.03 0.71 -5.74
N TYR A 155 7.09 1.15 -4.48
CA TYR A 155 7.09 2.59 -4.19
C TYR A 155 8.53 3.13 -4.18
N SER A 156 8.87 3.96 -5.17
CA SER A 156 10.14 4.69 -5.29
C SER A 156 9.99 6.20 -5.03
N GLY A 157 9.04 6.60 -4.18
CA GLY A 157 8.79 8.01 -3.87
C GLY A 157 9.63 8.56 -2.70
N PRO A 158 9.85 9.88 -2.63
CA PRO A 158 10.69 10.51 -1.60
C PRO A 158 10.08 10.50 -0.19
N ARG A 159 8.77 10.24 -0.07
CA ARG A 159 8.02 10.32 1.21
C ARG A 159 7.93 8.98 1.93
N ARG A 160 8.98 8.14 1.84
CA ARG A 160 9.06 6.92 2.64
C ARG A 160 9.89 7.00 3.91
N ARG A 161 11.21 7.06 3.86
CA ARG A 161 12.10 7.51 4.93
C ARG A 161 13.43 7.90 4.28
N LEU A 162 14.25 8.66 4.99
CA LEU A 162 15.63 8.97 4.55
C LEU A 162 16.51 7.70 4.41
N PHE A 163 16.21 6.65 5.19
CA PHE A 163 17.01 5.41 5.30
C PHE A 163 16.23 4.15 4.90
N ASP A 164 15.09 4.29 4.23
CA ASP A 164 14.57 3.12 3.51
C ASP A 164 15.66 2.68 2.54
N SER A 165 15.95 1.38 2.48
CA SER A 165 16.96 0.84 1.55
C SER A 165 16.59 1.34 0.17
N ALA A 166 17.28 2.36 -0.31
CA ALA A 166 17.25 2.74 -1.70
C ALA A 166 17.90 1.58 -2.43
N ASP A 167 17.14 0.55 -2.79
CA ASP A 167 17.69 -0.46 -3.67
C ASP A 167 17.76 0.17 -5.07
N ARG A 168 18.93 0.77 -5.30
CA ARG A 168 19.62 1.08 -6.56
C ARG A 168 19.17 2.34 -7.27
N SER A 169 20.02 3.35 -7.15
CA SER A 169 20.19 4.50 -8.02
C SER A 169 20.45 4.19 -9.51
N ALA A 170 20.31 2.95 -9.95
CA ALA A 170 20.34 2.55 -11.35
C ALA A 170 19.21 1.55 -11.59
N ASP A 171 18.40 1.79 -12.61
CA ASP A 171 17.56 0.74 -13.18
C ASP A 171 18.44 -0.52 -13.35
N ALA A 172 17.99 -1.68 -12.88
CA ALA A 172 18.75 -2.92 -13.08
C ALA A 172 19.07 -3.09 -14.58
N PRO A 173 20.19 -3.72 -14.98
CA PRO A 173 20.56 -3.86 -16.39
C PRO A 173 19.41 -4.37 -17.27
N GLU A 174 18.59 -5.29 -16.76
CA GLU A 174 17.40 -5.82 -17.44
C GLU A 174 16.32 -4.76 -17.66
N VAL A 175 16.14 -3.84 -16.70
CA VAL A 175 15.21 -2.71 -16.80
C VAL A 175 15.73 -1.68 -17.81
N GLN A 176 17.04 -1.42 -17.84
CA GLN A 176 17.64 -0.52 -18.84
C GLN A 176 17.48 -1.06 -20.26
N ILE A 177 17.72 -2.36 -20.46
CA ILE A 177 17.51 -3.04 -21.74
C ILE A 177 16.04 -2.91 -22.18
N ARG A 178 15.09 -3.19 -21.28
CA ARG A 178 13.66 -3.07 -21.59
C ARG A 178 13.22 -1.62 -21.87
N LYS A 179 13.80 -0.64 -21.18
CA LYS A 179 13.60 0.79 -21.51
C LYS A 179 14.15 1.16 -22.88
N GLY A 180 15.30 0.58 -23.26
CA GLY A 180 15.82 0.68 -24.62
C GLY A 180 14.86 0.10 -25.66
N LEU A 181 14.30 -1.08 -25.41
CA LEU A 181 13.27 -1.68 -26.27
C LEU A 181 12.02 -0.82 -26.36
N ALA A 182 11.58 -0.21 -25.25
CA ALA A 182 10.42 0.69 -25.26
C ALA A 182 10.64 1.88 -26.21
N ARG A 183 11.82 2.51 -26.19
CA ARG A 183 12.17 3.58 -27.14
C ARG A 183 12.17 3.09 -28.59
N MET A 184 12.72 1.91 -28.86
CA MET A 184 12.70 1.30 -30.19
C MET A 184 11.26 1.05 -30.68
N TYR A 185 10.35 0.61 -29.80
CA TYR A 185 8.93 0.48 -30.14
C TYR A 185 8.28 1.83 -30.44
N VAL A 186 8.60 2.89 -29.70
CA VAL A 186 8.11 4.25 -30.00
C VAL A 186 8.58 4.69 -31.38
N GLU A 187 9.87 4.54 -31.72
CA GLU A 187 10.41 4.89 -33.03
C GLU A 187 9.71 4.12 -34.16
N ARG A 188 9.45 2.83 -33.96
CA ARG A 188 8.68 2.00 -34.89
C ARG A 188 7.25 2.50 -35.05
N ILE A 189 6.56 2.84 -33.96
CA ILE A 189 5.20 3.40 -34.03
C ILE A 189 5.20 4.72 -34.77
N ALA A 190 6.17 5.61 -34.50
CA ALA A 190 6.30 6.89 -35.19
C ALA A 190 6.49 6.72 -36.70
N MET A 191 7.26 5.70 -37.13
CA MET A 191 7.42 5.35 -38.54
C MET A 191 6.11 4.85 -39.14
N LEU A 192 5.46 3.87 -38.50
CA LEU A 192 4.20 3.30 -38.99
C LEU A 192 3.08 4.34 -39.08
N VAL A 193 3.02 5.31 -38.16
CA VAL A 193 2.01 6.39 -38.22
C VAL A 193 2.21 7.29 -39.43
N ARG A 194 3.46 7.54 -39.86
CA ARG A 194 3.76 8.29 -41.09
C ARG A 194 3.40 7.50 -42.35
N ASP A 195 3.64 6.20 -42.36
CA ASP A 195 3.37 5.34 -43.52
C ASP A 195 1.88 4.93 -43.62
N ALA A 196 1.15 4.98 -42.50
CA ALA A 196 -0.25 4.58 -42.44
C ALA A 196 -1.19 5.54 -43.18
N THR A 197 -0.75 6.76 -43.48
CA THR A 197 -1.53 7.72 -44.28
C THR A 197 -1.71 7.23 -45.73
N ASP A 198 -0.75 6.45 -46.23
CA ASP A 198 -0.71 5.96 -47.62
C ASP A 198 -1.06 4.46 -47.75
N ASN A 199 -1.28 3.75 -46.63
CA ASN A 199 -1.46 2.29 -46.62
C ASN A 199 -2.81 1.87 -45.97
N PRO A 200 -3.69 1.15 -46.69
CA PRO A 200 -4.96 0.63 -46.16
C PRO A 200 -4.82 -0.25 -44.90
N ASP A 201 -3.70 -0.98 -44.77
CA ASP A 201 -3.43 -1.83 -43.61
C ASP A 201 -2.61 -1.12 -42.52
N GLY A 202 -2.15 0.11 -42.76
CA GLY A 202 -1.21 0.80 -41.88
C GLY A 202 -1.75 1.04 -40.46
N MET A 203 -3.05 1.33 -40.34
CA MET A 203 -3.69 1.48 -39.02
C MET A 203 -3.71 0.18 -38.19
N ARG A 204 -3.76 -0.97 -38.86
CA ARG A 204 -3.67 -2.28 -38.18
C ARG A 204 -2.27 -2.48 -37.61
N ASP A 205 -1.24 -2.14 -38.37
CA ASP A 205 0.16 -2.25 -37.95
C ASP A 205 0.48 -1.30 -36.79
N VAL A 206 -0.04 -0.07 -36.82
CA VAL A 206 0.06 0.89 -35.71
C VAL A 206 -0.60 0.30 -34.44
N CYS A 207 -1.81 -0.24 -34.55
CA CYS A 207 -2.50 -0.84 -33.40
C CYS A 207 -1.73 -2.04 -32.83
N LEU A 208 -1.16 -2.90 -33.68
CA LEU A 208 -0.35 -4.04 -33.25
C LEU A 208 0.93 -3.58 -32.53
N ALA A 209 1.61 -2.56 -33.05
CA ALA A 209 2.82 -2.02 -32.44
C ALA A 209 2.51 -1.37 -31.06
N CYS A 210 1.39 -0.64 -30.94
CA CYS A 210 0.93 -0.10 -29.66
C CYS A 210 0.59 -1.20 -28.64
N ALA A 211 -0.01 -2.32 -29.07
CA ALA A 211 -0.28 -3.47 -28.21
C ALA A 211 1.02 -4.12 -27.70
N GLN A 212 2.03 -4.27 -28.57
CA GLN A 212 3.35 -4.80 -28.20
C GLN A 212 4.04 -3.91 -27.16
N LEU A 213 3.98 -2.59 -27.33
CA LEU A 213 4.52 -1.63 -26.36
C LEU A 213 3.80 -1.71 -25.00
N SER A 214 2.48 -1.84 -25.01
CA SER A 214 1.68 -2.01 -23.77
C SER A 214 2.01 -3.32 -23.04
N ALA A 215 2.22 -4.41 -23.78
CA ALA A 215 2.67 -5.68 -23.23
C ALA A 215 4.07 -5.57 -22.60
N LEU A 216 5.02 -4.95 -23.31
CA LEU A 216 6.36 -4.68 -22.78
C LEU A 216 6.32 -3.86 -21.49
N ALA A 217 5.51 -2.79 -21.46
CA ALA A 217 5.34 -1.96 -20.27
C ALA A 217 4.74 -2.76 -19.08
N SER A 218 3.81 -3.67 -19.37
CA SER A 218 3.20 -4.57 -18.38
C SER A 218 4.23 -5.55 -17.79
N ASP A 219 5.08 -6.14 -18.64
CA ASP A 219 6.17 -7.02 -18.21
C ASP A 219 7.22 -6.30 -17.36
N MET A 220 7.47 -5.01 -17.66
CA MET A 220 8.33 -4.14 -16.85
C MET A 220 7.73 -3.80 -15.48
N LYS A 221 6.42 -4.02 -15.28
CA LYS A 221 5.64 -3.58 -14.11
C LYS A 221 5.73 -2.07 -13.85
N ASP A 222 5.95 -1.30 -14.91
CA ASP A 222 6.09 0.16 -14.82
C ASP A 222 4.72 0.83 -15.00
N ARG A 223 4.07 1.19 -13.89
CA ARG A 223 2.70 1.72 -13.91
C ARG A 223 2.53 2.97 -14.77
N LEU A 224 3.53 3.86 -14.80
CA LEU A 224 3.44 5.11 -15.56
C LEU A 224 3.57 4.83 -17.05
N LEU A 225 4.49 3.94 -17.43
CA LEU A 225 4.65 3.49 -18.82
C LEU A 225 3.42 2.70 -19.30
N ILE A 226 2.87 1.82 -18.46
CA ILE A 226 1.63 1.07 -18.73
C ILE A 226 0.49 2.05 -19.00
N SER A 227 0.32 3.07 -18.15
CA SER A 227 -0.74 4.07 -18.32
C SER A 227 -0.60 4.83 -19.63
N ALA A 228 0.60 5.29 -19.98
CA ALA A 228 0.85 6.04 -21.21
C ALA A 228 0.67 5.17 -22.47
N ALA A 229 1.19 3.93 -22.46
CA ALA A 229 1.07 2.99 -23.56
C ALA A 229 -0.39 2.52 -23.77
N ALA A 230 -1.12 2.26 -22.69
CA ALA A 230 -2.54 1.91 -22.77
C ALA A 230 -3.39 3.08 -23.28
N SER A 231 -3.06 4.32 -22.91
CA SER A 231 -3.71 5.53 -23.44
C SER A 231 -3.51 5.65 -24.95
N LEU A 232 -2.27 5.49 -25.43
CA LEU A 232 -1.96 5.51 -26.87
C LEU A 232 -2.67 4.38 -27.62
N PHE A 233 -2.66 3.16 -27.08
CA PHE A 233 -3.35 2.02 -27.68
C PHE A 233 -4.87 2.24 -27.74
N GLY A 234 -5.47 2.76 -26.65
CA GLY A 234 -6.89 3.10 -26.60
C GLY A 234 -7.26 4.19 -27.61
N TYR A 235 -6.42 5.20 -27.77
CA TYR A 235 -6.58 6.24 -28.78
C TYR A 235 -6.53 5.67 -30.20
N ALA A 236 -5.47 4.93 -30.55
CA ALA A 236 -5.33 4.30 -31.87
C ALA A 236 -6.49 3.36 -32.22
N LYS A 237 -6.92 2.55 -31.24
CA LYS A 237 -8.08 1.67 -31.39
C LYS A 237 -9.40 2.44 -31.55
N GLY A 238 -9.57 3.54 -30.83
CA GLY A 238 -10.78 4.35 -30.82
C GLY A 238 -11.00 5.16 -32.09
N VAL A 239 -9.92 5.57 -32.77
CA VAL A 239 -9.98 6.25 -34.06
C VAL A 239 -10.45 5.30 -35.18
N GLY A 240 -10.08 4.01 -35.11
CA GLY A 240 -10.53 2.99 -36.06
C GLY A 240 -9.86 3.09 -37.44
N ALA A 241 -10.31 2.27 -38.39
CA ALA A 241 -9.67 2.12 -39.71
C ALA A 241 -10.00 3.23 -40.73
N GLY A 242 -10.93 4.14 -40.41
CA GLY A 242 -11.48 5.12 -41.35
C GLY A 242 -11.28 6.60 -40.96
N ALA A 243 -10.52 6.88 -39.91
CA ALA A 243 -10.25 8.24 -39.44
C ALA A 243 -8.75 8.49 -39.29
N GLU A 244 -8.32 9.71 -39.62
CA GLU A 244 -6.93 10.13 -39.50
C GLU A 244 -6.54 10.34 -38.03
N LEU A 245 -5.34 9.87 -37.67
CA LEU A 245 -4.77 10.12 -36.36
C LEU A 245 -4.37 11.60 -36.24
N ASP A 246 -4.73 12.24 -35.13
CA ASP A 246 -4.22 13.58 -34.81
C ASP A 246 -2.74 13.47 -34.45
N GLY A 247 -1.88 13.97 -35.34
CA GLY A 247 -0.43 13.92 -35.20
C GLY A 247 0.08 14.57 -33.91
N GLU A 248 -0.57 15.62 -33.41
CA GLU A 248 -0.18 16.25 -32.14
C GLU A 248 -0.49 15.34 -30.94
N VAL A 249 -1.65 14.67 -30.96
CA VAL A 249 -2.04 13.74 -29.90
C VAL A 249 -1.13 12.52 -29.89
N VAL A 250 -0.81 11.97 -31.07
CA VAL A 250 0.11 10.84 -31.18
C VAL A 250 1.51 11.23 -30.71
N GLN A 251 2.06 12.35 -31.21
CA GLN A 251 3.39 12.81 -30.84
C GLN A 251 3.52 13.04 -29.33
N ALA A 252 2.49 13.63 -28.71
CA ALA A 252 2.45 13.83 -27.26
C ALA A 252 2.57 12.52 -26.46
N HIS A 253 1.87 11.47 -26.90
CA HIS A 253 1.99 10.15 -26.26
C HIS A 253 3.37 9.55 -26.46
N LEU A 254 3.92 9.63 -27.67
CA LEU A 254 5.24 9.11 -28.00
C LEU A 254 6.33 9.81 -27.17
N ASP A 255 6.32 11.14 -27.12
CA ASP A 255 7.26 11.95 -26.33
C ASP A 255 7.17 11.62 -24.84
N ALA A 256 5.96 11.49 -24.30
CA ALA A 256 5.76 11.12 -22.90
C ALA A 256 6.32 9.72 -22.60
N ILE A 257 6.12 8.75 -23.49
CA ILE A 257 6.64 7.38 -23.33
C ILE A 257 8.17 7.37 -23.40
N VAL A 258 8.77 8.15 -24.31
CA VAL A 258 10.23 8.31 -24.40
C VAL A 258 10.80 8.92 -23.13
N GLN A 259 10.23 10.04 -22.66
CA GLN A 259 10.67 10.68 -21.43
C GLN A 259 10.54 9.74 -20.22
N LEU A 260 9.47 8.93 -20.16
CA LEU A 260 9.30 7.91 -19.13
C LEU A 260 10.33 6.77 -19.22
N ALA A 261 10.80 6.43 -20.43
CA ALA A 261 11.82 5.41 -20.67
C ALA A 261 13.26 5.95 -20.47
N GLU A 262 13.50 7.26 -20.62
CA GLU A 262 14.78 7.91 -20.36
C GLU A 262 14.99 8.23 -18.88
N LEU A 263 13.94 8.66 -18.21
CA LEU A 263 14.02 8.99 -16.79
C LEU A 263 14.22 7.70 -15.97
N PRO A 264 15.20 7.68 -15.05
CA PRO A 264 15.36 6.59 -14.09
C PRO A 264 14.08 6.37 -13.28
N ASN A 265 13.78 5.13 -12.89
CA ASN A 265 12.62 4.84 -12.05
C ASN A 265 12.67 5.55 -10.68
N ALA A 266 13.86 5.96 -10.26
CA ALA A 266 14.09 6.78 -9.07
C ALA A 266 13.58 8.23 -9.21
N LYS A 267 13.47 8.79 -10.42
CA LYS A 267 12.97 10.16 -10.65
C LYS A 267 11.44 10.20 -10.75
N ALA A 268 10.75 9.57 -9.79
CA ALA A 268 9.31 9.34 -9.82
C ALA A 268 8.47 10.63 -9.96
N ASP A 269 8.86 11.71 -9.28
CA ASP A 269 8.11 12.99 -9.32
C ASP A 269 8.14 13.63 -10.73
N LEU A 270 9.31 13.61 -11.39
CA LEU A 270 9.43 14.07 -12.78
C LEU A 270 8.61 13.17 -13.71
N ARG A 271 8.72 11.85 -13.54
CA ARG A 271 7.95 10.87 -14.34
C ARG A 271 6.43 11.04 -14.17
N GLN A 272 5.95 11.30 -12.95
CA GLN A 272 4.54 11.60 -12.70
C GLN A 272 4.10 12.91 -13.36
N THR A 273 4.96 13.93 -13.34
CA THR A 273 4.70 15.21 -14.00
C THR A 273 4.48 15.00 -15.51
N VAL A 274 5.30 14.16 -16.15
CA VAL A 274 5.13 13.81 -17.58
C VAL A 274 3.75 13.19 -17.83
N THR A 275 3.33 12.20 -17.04
CA THR A 275 2.01 11.57 -17.21
C THR A 275 0.85 12.53 -16.94
N GLN A 276 0.99 13.44 -15.96
CA GLN A 276 -0.02 14.47 -15.69
C GLN A 276 -0.15 15.45 -16.86
N GLN A 277 0.95 15.93 -17.41
CA GLN A 277 0.97 16.82 -18.57
C GLN A 277 0.34 16.15 -19.80
N LEU A 278 0.66 14.88 -20.06
CA LEU A 278 0.03 14.08 -21.11
C LEU A 278 -1.49 14.04 -20.93
N ASN A 279 -1.98 13.66 -19.74
CA ASN A 279 -3.42 13.55 -19.48
C ASN A 279 -4.16 14.87 -19.69
N VAL A 280 -3.59 15.99 -19.24
CA VAL A 280 -4.18 17.32 -19.43
C VAL A 280 -4.26 17.68 -20.90
N MET A 281 -3.18 17.45 -21.66
CA MET A 281 -3.13 17.78 -23.08
C MET A 281 -4.13 16.94 -23.89
N VAL A 282 -4.11 15.61 -23.71
CA VAL A 282 -5.00 14.67 -24.43
C VAL A 282 -6.46 14.97 -24.11
N SER A 283 -6.79 15.19 -22.83
CA SER A 283 -8.16 15.54 -22.42
C SER A 283 -8.64 16.87 -23.04
N ARG A 284 -7.75 17.86 -23.16
CA ARG A 284 -8.06 19.15 -23.80
C ARG A 284 -8.34 18.97 -25.29
N LYS A 285 -7.51 18.20 -25.99
CA LYS A 285 -7.64 17.96 -27.44
C LYS A 285 -8.87 17.15 -27.80
N LEU A 286 -9.13 16.04 -27.10
CA LEU A 286 -10.33 15.22 -27.35
C LEU A 286 -11.64 16.01 -27.14
N ARG A 287 -11.67 16.94 -26.17
CA ARG A 287 -12.82 17.85 -25.95
C ARG A 287 -13.00 18.89 -27.06
N GLN A 288 -11.93 19.30 -27.74
CA GLN A 288 -12.00 20.25 -28.85
C GLN A 288 -12.50 19.57 -30.12
N VAL A 289 -12.03 18.35 -30.40
CA VAL A 289 -12.50 17.55 -31.54
C VAL A 289 -13.98 17.18 -31.41
N GLY A 290 -14.43 16.78 -30.21
CA GLY A 290 -15.85 16.47 -29.96
C GLY A 290 -16.80 17.68 -29.93
N LYS A 291 -16.30 18.92 -30.04
CA LYS A 291 -17.11 20.14 -30.22
C LYS A 291 -17.15 20.62 -31.68
N ALA A 292 -16.28 20.06 -32.53
CA ALA A 292 -16.15 20.43 -33.94
C ALA A 292 -16.82 19.41 -34.89
N ALA A 293 -17.26 18.26 -34.38
CA ALA A 293 -18.08 17.25 -35.04
C ALA A 293 -19.55 17.39 -34.62
#